data_AF-A0A154PSC5-F1
#
_entry.id   AF-A0A154PSC5-F1
#
_cell.length_a   1.000
_cell.length_b   1.000
_cell.length_c   1.000
_cell.angle_alpha   90.00
_cell.angle_beta   90.00
_cell.angle_gamma   90.00
#
_symmetry.space_group_name_H-M   'P 1'
#
loop_
_entity.id
_entity.type
_entity.pdbx_description
1 polymer ?
#
loop_
_entity_poly.entity_id
_entity_poly.type
_entity_poly.pdbx_seq_one_letter_code
_entity_poly.pdbx_strand_id
1 'polypeptide(L)'
;MEAIIFGATICIQLNIIVLFVIIFIWLNEEWTTPNIIFLSSVILTIFGYLVYCAKEPNTMHKLTKDIRTVLIFLTFGYILSPVLKTLTETISTDTIYVMTILMFLTHLIFSKYGSLQISLSDSLSITSSIFGSLMLASRLASPSHAFSLLTVAVQCFVLLPFLMYKLSNKIFISSFLTFSSLYFLLFVSQTISYVFIVSIVFLHFICPCWYVQCQRYKDNIYGPWDEAVITS
;
A
#
# COMPACT_ATOMS: atom_id res chain seq x y z
N MET A 1 16.62 1.61 -17.77
CA MET A 1 16.45 0.70 -16.61
C MET A 1 15.73 1.39 -15.46
N GLU A 2 16.10 2.64 -15.13
CA GLU A 2 15.48 3.42 -14.05
C GLU A 2 13.96 3.59 -14.19
N ALA A 3 13.47 3.89 -15.40
CA ALA A 3 12.03 4.00 -15.66
C ALA A 3 11.25 2.70 -15.33
N ILE A 4 11.86 1.53 -15.54
CA ILE A 4 11.26 0.22 -15.24
C ILE A 4 11.24 -0.02 -13.72
N ILE A 5 12.31 0.36 -13.01
CA ILE A 5 12.37 0.27 -11.54
C ILE A 5 11.35 1.22 -10.90
N PHE A 6 11.18 2.41 -11.46
CA PHE A 6 10.17 3.37 -11.03
C PHE A 6 8.75 2.82 -11.26
N GLY A 7 8.46 2.30 -12.45
CA GLY A 7 7.19 1.62 -12.76
C GLY A 7 6.91 0.45 -11.82
N ALA A 8 7.92 -0.38 -11.51
CA ALA A 8 7.80 -1.46 -10.54
C ALA A 8 7.46 -0.94 -9.13
N THR A 9 8.00 0.21 -8.71
CA THR A 9 7.70 0.79 -7.40
C THR A 9 6.25 1.29 -7.33
N ILE A 10 5.75 1.92 -8.41
CA ILE A 10 4.33 2.31 -8.52
C ILE A 10 3.44 1.08 -8.47
N CYS A 11 3.81 0.04 -9.23
CA CYS A 11 3.04 -1.19 -9.27
C CYS A 11 2.99 -1.87 -7.90
N ILE A 12 4.07 -1.89 -7.12
CA ILE A 12 4.06 -2.41 -5.75
C ILE A 12 2.98 -1.72 -4.91
N GLN A 13 2.92 -0.38 -4.89
CA GLN A 13 1.91 0.33 -4.08
C GLN A 13 0.49 0.05 -4.54
N LEU A 14 0.26 0.00 -5.86
CA LEU A 14 -1.04 -0.36 -6.40
C LEU A 14 -1.45 -1.79 -6.03
N ASN A 15 -0.53 -2.75 -6.08
CA ASN A 15 -0.80 -4.12 -5.63
C ASN A 15 -1.13 -4.20 -4.14
N ILE A 16 -0.47 -3.40 -3.30
CA ILE A 16 -0.74 -3.36 -1.86
C ILE A 16 -2.18 -2.91 -1.61
N ILE A 17 -2.64 -1.86 -2.29
CA ILE A 17 -4.04 -1.39 -2.19
C ILE A 17 -5.00 -2.48 -2.67
N VAL A 18 -4.72 -3.11 -3.81
CA VAL A 18 -5.61 -4.13 -4.38
C VAL A 18 -5.69 -5.38 -3.48
N LEU A 19 -4.57 -5.85 -2.93
CA LEU A 19 -4.56 -6.93 -1.96
C LEU A 19 -5.33 -6.57 -0.69
N PHE A 20 -5.20 -5.33 -0.21
CA PHE A 20 -5.98 -4.84 0.92
C PHE A 20 -7.49 -4.85 0.62
N VAL A 21 -7.90 -4.40 -0.56
CA VAL A 21 -9.31 -4.42 -0.99
C VAL A 21 -9.84 -5.85 -1.15
N ILE A 22 -9.02 -6.78 -1.65
CA ILE A 22 -9.38 -8.21 -1.72
C ILE A 22 -9.65 -8.76 -0.31
N ILE A 23 -8.80 -8.44 0.67
CA ILE A 23 -9.00 -8.83 2.07
C ILE A 23 -10.29 -8.22 2.63
N PHE A 24 -10.59 -6.96 2.31
CA PHE A 24 -11.87 -6.35 2.66
C PHE A 24 -13.06 -7.12 2.07
N ILE A 25 -13.02 -7.47 0.78
CA ILE A 25 -14.09 -8.23 0.13
C ILE A 25 -14.27 -9.60 0.79
N TRP A 26 -13.19 -10.31 1.09
CA TRP A 26 -13.27 -11.62 1.78
C TRP A 26 -13.88 -11.54 3.19
N LEU A 27 -13.66 -10.43 3.89
CA LEU A 27 -14.28 -10.19 5.20
C LEU A 27 -15.74 -9.71 5.06
N ASN A 28 -16.06 -8.94 4.02
CA ASN A 28 -17.39 -8.41 3.76
C ASN A 28 -18.37 -9.51 3.31
N GLU A 29 -17.92 -10.40 2.43
CA GLU A 29 -18.69 -11.55 1.93
C GLU A 29 -18.60 -12.77 2.85
N GLU A 30 -17.95 -12.64 4.02
CA GLU A 30 -17.76 -13.71 5.02
C GLU A 30 -17.09 -15.00 4.49
N TRP A 31 -16.33 -14.92 3.40
CA TRP A 31 -15.57 -16.07 2.86
C TRP A 31 -14.45 -16.54 3.79
N THR A 32 -14.02 -15.67 4.71
CA THR A 32 -12.97 -15.97 5.68
C THR A 32 -13.31 -15.38 7.04
N THR A 33 -12.84 -16.05 8.10
CA THR A 33 -13.03 -15.54 9.47
C THR A 33 -11.96 -14.50 9.82
N PRO A 34 -12.28 -13.49 10.64
CA PRO A 34 -11.33 -12.42 10.99
C PRO A 34 -10.10 -12.94 11.75
N ASN A 35 -10.25 -14.06 12.46
CA ASN A 35 -9.17 -14.74 13.18
C ASN A 35 -8.11 -15.31 12.22
N ILE A 36 -8.53 -15.89 11.10
CA ILE A 36 -7.61 -16.44 10.09
C ILE A 36 -6.82 -15.31 9.44
N ILE A 37 -7.49 -14.21 9.06
CA ILE A 37 -6.81 -13.05 8.49
C ILE A 37 -5.83 -12.48 9.51
N PHE A 38 -6.26 -12.27 10.76
CA PHE A 38 -5.40 -11.74 11.80
C PHE A 38 -4.18 -12.63 12.04
N LEU A 39 -4.37 -13.95 12.15
CA LEU A 39 -3.26 -14.89 12.33
C LEU A 39 -2.29 -14.88 11.14
N SER A 40 -2.80 -14.88 9.91
CA SER A 40 -1.97 -14.76 8.71
C SER A 40 -1.17 -13.46 8.68
N SER A 41 -1.78 -12.36 9.14
CA SER A 41 -1.15 -11.05 9.26
C SER A 41 -0.01 -11.06 10.30
N VAL A 42 -0.21 -11.75 11.44
CA VAL A 42 0.82 -11.92 12.47
C VAL A 42 1.99 -12.73 11.93
N ILE A 43 1.73 -13.84 11.23
CA ILE A 43 2.79 -14.66 10.62
C ILE A 43 3.59 -13.83 9.60
N LEU A 44 2.90 -13.06 8.75
CA LEU A 44 3.53 -12.21 7.75
C LEU A 44 4.38 -11.10 8.39
N THR A 45 3.92 -10.48 9.48
CA THR A 45 4.70 -9.45 10.19
C THR A 45 5.92 -10.03 10.88
N ILE A 46 5.83 -11.21 11.49
CA ILE A 46 7.00 -11.90 12.07
C ILE A 46 8.02 -12.20 10.96
N PHE A 47 7.57 -12.75 9.83
CA PHE A 47 8.45 -13.00 8.69
C PHE A 47 9.09 -11.71 8.16
N GLY A 48 8.31 -10.65 7.97
CA GLY A 48 8.81 -9.34 7.54
C GLY A 48 9.83 -8.74 8.51
N TYR A 49 9.61 -8.91 9.82
CA TYR A 49 10.55 -8.48 10.85
C TYR A 49 11.86 -9.29 10.82
N LEU A 50 11.81 -10.60 10.58
CA LEU A 50 13.01 -11.42 10.39
C LEU A 50 13.82 -10.96 9.16
N VAL A 51 13.15 -10.69 8.04
CA VAL A 51 13.79 -10.13 6.83
C VAL A 51 14.42 -8.77 7.13
N TYR A 52 13.74 -7.93 7.90
CA TYR A 52 14.26 -6.64 8.35
C TYR A 52 15.53 -6.78 9.19
N CYS A 53 15.52 -7.66 10.19
CA CYS A 53 16.68 -7.92 11.04
C CYS A 53 17.86 -8.51 10.27
N ALA A 54 17.60 -9.34 9.24
CA ALA A 54 18.65 -9.88 8.37
C ALA A 54 19.37 -8.78 7.57
N LYS A 55 18.70 -7.66 7.27
CA LYS A 55 19.30 -6.50 6.60
C LYS A 55 19.98 -5.54 7.57
N GLU A 56 19.46 -5.40 8.78
CA GLU A 56 20.03 -4.55 9.83
C GLU A 56 20.21 -5.31 11.15
N PRO A 57 21.36 -5.98 11.35
CA PRO A 57 21.57 -6.88 12.49
C PRO A 57 21.54 -6.16 13.85
N ASN A 58 21.87 -4.86 13.89
CA ASN A 58 21.85 -4.05 15.11
C ASN A 58 20.44 -3.76 15.64
N THR A 59 19.39 -4.17 14.93
CA THR A 59 17.99 -3.95 15.33
C THR A 59 17.59 -4.81 16.53
N MET A 60 18.21 -5.98 16.74
CA MET A 60 17.77 -6.93 17.80
C MET A 60 17.76 -6.32 19.21
N HIS A 61 18.63 -5.35 19.49
CA HIS A 61 18.63 -4.63 20.77
C HIS A 61 17.33 -3.82 21.01
N LYS A 62 16.57 -3.49 19.96
CA LYS A 62 15.32 -2.72 20.04
C LYS A 62 14.07 -3.58 20.16
N LEU A 63 14.19 -4.91 20.06
CA LEU A 63 13.07 -5.85 20.04
C LEU A 63 12.07 -5.64 21.19
N THR A 64 12.57 -5.37 22.41
CA THR A 64 11.70 -5.15 23.59
C THR A 64 10.83 -3.89 23.44
N LYS A 65 11.36 -2.83 22.83
CA LYS A 65 10.61 -1.60 22.55
C LYS A 65 9.59 -1.82 21.44
N ASP A 66 9.97 -2.59 20.41
CA ASP A 66 9.10 -2.89 19.28
C ASP A 66 7.92 -3.77 19.73
N ILE A 67 8.17 -4.83 20.50
CA ILE A 67 7.12 -5.68 21.09
C ILE A 67 6.19 -4.85 21.98
N ARG A 68 6.73 -3.96 22.82
CA ARG A 68 5.91 -3.07 23.66
C ARG A 68 4.99 -2.21 22.79
N THR A 69 5.51 -1.66 21.70
CA THR A 69 4.74 -0.80 20.77
C THR A 69 3.64 -1.61 20.07
N VAL A 70 3.95 -2.82 19.61
CA VAL A 70 2.97 -3.74 19.00
C VAL A 70 1.87 -4.11 20.00
N LEU A 71 2.22 -4.44 21.24
CA LEU A 71 1.23 -4.76 22.28
C LEU A 71 0.31 -3.57 22.58
N ILE A 72 0.86 -2.36 22.69
CA ILE A 72 0.07 -1.13 22.86
C ILE A 72 -0.89 -0.99 21.68
N PHE A 73 -0.39 -1.08 20.45
CA PHE A 73 -1.21 -0.96 19.24
C PHE A 73 -2.34 -1.99 19.19
N LEU A 74 -2.05 -3.28 19.44
CA LEU A 74 -3.06 -4.34 19.42
C LEU A 74 -4.11 -4.16 20.51
N THR A 75 -3.69 -3.79 21.73
CA THR A 75 -4.59 -3.62 22.87
C THR A 75 -5.54 -2.45 22.63
N PHE A 76 -5.01 -1.26 22.28
CA PHE A 76 -5.84 -0.09 22.01
C PHE A 76 -6.68 -0.27 20.76
N GLY A 77 -6.13 -0.85 19.69
CA GLY A 77 -6.85 -1.12 18.45
C GLY A 77 -8.04 -2.05 18.67
N TYR A 78 -7.88 -3.08 19.51
CA TYR A 78 -8.96 -4.01 19.83
C TYR A 78 -10.06 -3.34 20.66
N ILE A 79 -9.69 -2.59 21.71
CA ILE A 79 -10.64 -1.85 22.55
C ILE A 79 -11.41 -0.81 21.75
N LEU A 80 -10.74 -0.09 20.84
CA LEU A 80 -11.35 0.97 20.03
C LEU A 80 -12.11 0.42 18.81
N SER A 81 -11.96 -0.87 18.47
CA SER A 81 -12.57 -1.47 17.29
C SER A 81 -14.09 -1.26 17.18
N PRO A 82 -14.91 -1.32 18.25
CA PRO A 82 -16.34 -1.06 18.14
C PRO A 82 -16.63 0.39 17.73
N VAL A 83 -15.86 1.35 18.26
CA VAL A 83 -15.99 2.77 17.92
C VAL A 83 -15.56 3.03 16.48
N LEU A 84 -14.46 2.42 16.04
CA LEU A 84 -13.96 2.56 14.66
C LEU A 84 -14.96 1.97 13.65
N LYS A 85 -15.62 0.87 14.00
CA LYS A 85 -16.67 0.26 13.19
C LYS A 85 -17.91 1.18 13.07
N THR A 86 -18.35 1.80 14.16
CA THR A 86 -19.58 2.60 14.15
C THR A 86 -19.41 4.05 13.68
N LEU A 87 -18.16 4.54 13.57
CA LEU A 87 -17.85 5.95 13.30
C LEU A 87 -18.55 6.52 12.05
N THR A 88 -18.56 5.74 10.97
CA THR A 88 -19.16 6.15 9.68
C THR A 88 -20.31 5.22 9.27
N GLU A 89 -20.94 4.57 10.25
CA GLU A 89 -22.06 3.64 10.02
C GLU A 89 -23.30 4.35 9.43
N THR A 90 -23.52 5.62 9.81
CA THR A 90 -24.67 6.44 9.38
C THR A 90 -24.54 7.01 7.98
N ILE A 91 -23.34 6.99 7.39
CA ILE A 91 -23.08 7.46 6.03
C ILE A 91 -23.45 6.37 5.02
N SER A 92 -24.00 6.76 3.87
CA SER A 92 -24.42 5.80 2.84
C SER A 92 -23.24 4.99 2.26
N THR A 93 -23.50 3.74 1.90
CA THR A 93 -22.50 2.80 1.37
C THR A 93 -21.83 3.32 0.10
N ASP A 94 -22.61 3.90 -0.81
CA ASP A 94 -22.11 4.40 -2.09
C ASP A 94 -21.13 5.56 -1.87
N THR A 95 -21.47 6.48 -0.98
CA THR A 95 -20.57 7.58 -0.62
C THR A 95 -19.30 7.09 0.07
N ILE A 96 -19.38 6.03 0.88
CA ILE A 96 -18.21 5.42 1.53
C ILE A 96 -17.26 4.83 0.47
N TYR A 97 -17.78 4.09 -0.50
CA TYR A 97 -16.95 3.52 -1.57
C TYR A 97 -16.29 4.61 -2.42
N VAL A 98 -17.04 5.65 -2.81
CA VAL A 98 -16.48 6.78 -3.57
C VAL A 98 -15.38 7.48 -2.78
N MET A 99 -15.62 7.81 -1.51
CA MET A 99 -14.62 8.45 -0.66
C MET A 99 -13.39 7.57 -0.45
N THR A 100 -13.58 6.27 -0.30
CA THR A 100 -12.48 5.31 -0.16
C THR A 100 -11.60 5.28 -1.42
N ILE A 101 -12.21 5.26 -2.60
CA ILE A 101 -11.48 5.31 -3.88
C ILE A 101 -10.69 6.62 -3.98
N LEU A 102 -11.31 7.75 -3.62
CA LEU A 102 -10.62 9.05 -3.60
C LEU A 102 -9.43 9.04 -2.64
N MET A 103 -9.58 8.44 -1.45
CA MET A 103 -8.51 8.33 -0.46
C MET A 103 -7.37 7.42 -0.95
N PHE A 104 -7.66 6.27 -1.55
CA PHE A 104 -6.60 5.44 -2.12
C PHE A 104 -5.92 6.08 -3.33
N LEU A 105 -6.66 6.88 -4.11
CA LEU A 105 -6.09 7.67 -5.19
C LEU A 105 -5.16 8.77 -4.65
N THR A 106 -5.56 9.50 -3.60
CA THR A 106 -4.66 10.46 -2.94
C THR A 106 -3.45 9.77 -2.32
N HIS A 107 -3.63 8.59 -1.72
CA HIS A 107 -2.51 7.79 -1.23
C HIS A 107 -1.51 7.50 -2.35
N LEU A 108 -1.97 7.04 -3.53
CA LEU A 108 -1.11 6.79 -4.70
C LEU A 108 -0.42 8.07 -5.18
N ILE A 109 -1.15 9.17 -5.39
CA ILE A 109 -0.57 10.42 -5.92
C ILE A 109 0.54 10.96 -4.99
N PHE A 110 0.31 10.92 -3.68
CA PHE A 110 1.25 11.48 -2.71
C PHE A 110 2.25 10.45 -2.16
N SER A 111 2.19 9.19 -2.61
CA SER A 111 3.14 8.15 -2.19
C SER A 111 4.54 8.45 -2.75
N LYS A 112 5.57 8.14 -1.97
CA LYS A 112 6.94 8.21 -2.44
C LYS A 112 7.35 6.93 -3.15
N TYR A 113 7.61 7.09 -4.45
CA TYR A 113 8.13 6.04 -5.31
C TYR A 113 9.66 6.08 -5.45
N GLY A 114 10.34 7.00 -4.75
CA GLY A 114 11.76 7.33 -4.93
C GLY A 114 12.55 7.55 -3.63
N SER A 115 13.42 8.58 -3.60
CA SER A 115 14.40 8.82 -2.54
C SER A 115 13.79 9.19 -1.17
N LEU A 116 14.56 8.91 -0.11
CA LEU A 116 14.16 8.90 1.32
C LEU A 116 14.17 10.29 2.01
N GLN A 117 13.96 11.40 1.31
CA GLN A 117 13.85 12.69 2.00
C GLN A 117 12.42 12.87 2.50
N ILE A 118 12.19 12.84 3.81
CA ILE A 118 10.86 13.00 4.44
C ILE A 118 10.26 14.36 4.04
N SER A 119 9.04 14.35 3.50
CA SER A 119 8.32 15.55 3.06
C SER A 119 6.85 15.43 3.43
N LEU A 120 6.14 16.56 3.41
CA LEU A 120 4.73 16.68 3.79
C LEU A 120 3.79 15.75 3.00
N SER A 121 4.20 15.30 1.81
CA SER A 121 3.49 14.30 1.00
C SER A 121 3.33 12.94 1.69
N ASP A 122 4.28 12.52 2.53
CA ASP A 122 4.28 11.17 3.11
C ASP A 122 3.20 11.01 4.18
N SER A 123 3.05 12.02 5.04
CA SER A 123 2.01 12.03 6.06
C SER A 123 0.64 12.07 5.43
N LEU A 124 0.45 12.86 4.35
CA LEU A 124 -0.81 12.92 3.61
C LEU A 124 -1.15 11.55 2.97
N SER A 125 -0.17 10.90 2.34
CA SER A 125 -0.35 9.58 1.75
C SER A 125 -0.74 8.53 2.78
N ILE A 126 -0.03 8.45 3.90
CA ILE A 126 -0.31 7.46 4.97
C ILE A 126 -1.67 7.74 5.62
N THR A 127 -1.93 8.98 6.05
CA THR A 127 -3.20 9.33 6.71
C THR A 127 -4.40 9.09 5.79
N SER A 128 -4.26 9.37 4.50
CA SER A 128 -5.31 9.09 3.52
C SER A 128 -5.60 7.60 3.37
N SER A 129 -4.57 6.75 3.24
CA SER A 129 -4.78 5.29 3.16
C SER A 129 -5.42 4.70 4.42
N ILE A 130 -5.04 5.18 5.60
CA ILE A 130 -5.63 4.76 6.87
C ILE A 130 -7.09 5.22 6.95
N PHE A 131 -7.40 6.45 6.53
CA PHE A 131 -8.76 6.95 6.51
C PHE A 131 -9.64 6.17 5.53
N GLY A 132 -9.16 5.86 4.31
CA GLY A 132 -9.87 4.99 3.37
C GLY A 132 -10.13 3.58 3.94
N SER A 133 -9.15 3.03 4.64
CA SER A 133 -9.29 1.73 5.32
C SER A 133 -10.33 1.77 6.45
N LEU A 134 -10.37 2.87 7.21
CA LEU A 134 -11.34 3.11 8.27
C LEU A 134 -12.77 3.23 7.72
N MET A 135 -12.92 3.93 6.59
CA MET A 135 -14.22 4.06 5.91
C MET A 135 -14.77 2.68 5.51
N LEU A 136 -13.94 1.80 4.94
CA LEU A 136 -14.32 0.42 4.63
C LEU A 136 -14.61 -0.41 5.88
N ALA A 137 -13.83 -0.24 6.95
CA ALA A 137 -14.02 -1.00 8.19
C ALA A 137 -15.42 -0.83 8.79
N SER A 138 -16.06 0.33 8.58
CA SER A 138 -17.42 0.60 9.06
C SER A 138 -18.51 -0.29 8.44
N ARG A 139 -18.23 -0.87 7.26
CA ARG A 139 -19.19 -1.70 6.52
C ARG A 139 -19.14 -3.17 6.91
N LEU A 140 -18.13 -3.56 7.69
CA LEU A 140 -17.97 -4.95 8.13
C LEU A 140 -18.98 -5.32 9.21
N ALA A 141 -19.36 -6.60 9.23
CA ALA A 141 -20.43 -7.10 10.10
C ALA A 141 -20.16 -6.88 11.61
N SER A 142 -18.92 -7.11 12.06
CA SER A 142 -18.57 -7.08 13.48
C SER A 142 -17.32 -6.25 13.79
N PRO A 143 -17.14 -5.80 15.06
CA PRO A 143 -15.92 -5.14 15.50
C PRO A 143 -14.65 -5.99 15.32
N SER A 144 -14.75 -7.32 15.38
CA SER A 144 -13.57 -8.18 15.15
C SER A 144 -13.13 -8.21 13.69
N HIS A 145 -14.07 -8.12 12.74
CA HIS A 145 -13.75 -7.91 11.33
C HIS A 145 -13.07 -6.55 11.12
N ALA A 146 -13.62 -5.48 11.71
CA ALA A 146 -13.04 -4.14 11.62
C ALA A 146 -11.62 -4.09 12.22
N PHE A 147 -11.41 -4.70 13.39
CA PHE A 147 -10.08 -4.82 14.00
C PHE A 147 -9.10 -5.53 13.07
N SER A 148 -9.46 -6.71 12.55
CA SER A 148 -8.60 -7.48 11.66
C SER A 148 -8.23 -6.68 10.40
N LEU A 149 -9.20 -6.06 9.73
CA LEU A 149 -8.95 -5.22 8.56
C LEU A 149 -8.02 -4.04 8.89
N LEU A 150 -8.25 -3.33 9.98
CA LEU A 150 -7.43 -2.16 10.35
C LEU A 150 -6.01 -2.55 10.78
N THR A 151 -5.82 -3.73 11.38
CA THR A 151 -4.47 -4.25 11.62
C THR A 151 -3.73 -4.53 10.32
N VAL A 152 -4.41 -5.13 9.33
CA VAL A 152 -3.86 -5.33 7.99
C VAL A 152 -3.60 -4.00 7.30
N ALA A 153 -4.45 -2.98 7.46
CA ALA A 153 -4.23 -1.65 6.88
C ALA A 153 -2.90 -1.05 7.35
N VAL A 154 -2.61 -1.08 8.66
CA VAL A 154 -1.34 -0.58 9.20
C VAL A 154 -0.16 -1.41 8.67
N GLN A 155 -0.32 -2.72 8.53
CA GLN A 155 0.73 -3.56 7.95
C GLN A 155 0.98 -3.23 6.47
N CYS A 156 -0.08 -3.10 5.67
CA CYS A 156 -0.01 -2.81 4.23
C CYS A 156 0.51 -1.40 3.92
N PHE A 157 0.06 -0.38 4.65
CA PHE A 157 0.34 1.02 4.29
C PHE A 157 1.46 1.67 5.10
N VAL A 158 1.87 1.07 6.24
CA VAL A 158 2.94 1.62 7.08
C VAL A 158 4.14 0.69 7.14
N LEU A 159 3.97 -0.56 7.59
CA LEU A 159 5.09 -1.47 7.81
C LEU A 159 5.68 -2.01 6.49
N LEU A 160 4.81 -2.43 5.56
CA LEU A 160 5.23 -3.03 4.31
C LEU A 160 6.01 -2.06 3.42
N PRO A 161 5.59 -0.80 3.19
CA PRO A 161 6.34 0.15 2.38
C PRO A 161 7.71 0.47 3.00
N PHE A 162 7.78 0.54 4.34
CA PHE A 162 9.04 0.71 5.07
C PHE A 162 10.00 -0.46 4.85
N LEU A 163 9.49 -1.70 4.87
CA LEU A 163 10.29 -2.88 4.53
C LEU A 163 10.74 -2.85 3.06
N MET A 164 9.83 -2.55 2.14
CA MET A 164 10.08 -2.52 0.69
C MET A 164 11.18 -1.53 0.30
N TYR A 165 11.30 -0.41 1.01
CA TYR A 165 12.37 0.55 0.77
C TYR A 165 13.78 -0.08 0.97
N LYS A 166 13.92 -1.01 1.92
CA LYS A 166 15.21 -1.67 2.21
C LYS A 166 15.54 -2.83 1.27
N LEU A 167 14.58 -3.28 0.46
CA LEU A 167 14.77 -4.36 -0.50
C LEU A 167 15.24 -3.80 -1.85
N SER A 168 16.34 -4.35 -2.36
CA SER A 168 16.95 -3.94 -3.64
C SER A 168 16.16 -4.43 -4.87
N ASN A 169 15.52 -5.61 -4.77
CA ASN A 169 15.00 -6.33 -5.92
C ASN A 169 13.53 -5.97 -6.23
N LYS A 170 13.25 -4.67 -6.44
CA LYS A 170 11.88 -4.15 -6.63
C LYS A 170 11.13 -4.79 -7.79
N ILE A 171 11.80 -5.12 -8.90
CA ILE A 171 11.18 -5.74 -10.08
C ILE A 171 10.64 -7.13 -9.74
N PHE A 172 11.44 -7.96 -9.06
CA PHE A 172 11.02 -9.31 -8.67
C PHE A 172 9.85 -9.26 -7.68
N ILE A 173 9.92 -8.36 -6.72
CA ILE A 173 8.85 -8.17 -5.72
C ILE A 173 7.56 -7.69 -6.38
N SER A 174 7.65 -6.70 -7.28
CA SER A 174 6.51 -6.20 -8.05
C SER A 174 5.88 -7.34 -8.86
N SER A 175 6.68 -8.12 -9.57
CA SER A 175 6.22 -9.26 -10.36
C SER A 175 5.49 -10.28 -9.48
N PHE A 176 6.10 -10.70 -8.38
CA PHE A 176 5.47 -11.62 -7.42
C PHE A 176 4.15 -11.10 -6.87
N LEU A 177 4.09 -9.83 -6.46
CA LEU A 177 2.87 -9.17 -5.99
C LEU A 177 1.79 -9.12 -7.07
N THR A 178 2.15 -8.81 -8.33
CA THR A 178 1.19 -8.81 -9.44
C THR A 178 0.60 -10.17 -9.74
N PHE A 179 1.42 -11.24 -9.71
CA PHE A 179 0.90 -12.59 -9.91
C PHE A 179 -0.02 -13.02 -8.77
N SER A 180 0.36 -12.70 -7.53
CA SER A 180 -0.44 -12.99 -6.33
C SER A 180 -1.78 -12.25 -6.35
N SER A 181 -1.77 -10.94 -6.62
CA SER A 181 -2.99 -10.13 -6.67
C SER A 181 -3.90 -10.58 -7.81
N LEU A 182 -3.36 -10.86 -9.01
CA LEU A 182 -4.13 -11.42 -10.13
C LEU A 182 -4.78 -12.75 -9.79
N TYR A 183 -4.04 -13.67 -9.17
CA TYR A 183 -4.57 -14.96 -8.75
C TYR A 183 -5.79 -14.78 -7.86
N PHE A 184 -5.67 -14.00 -6.78
CA PHE A 184 -6.80 -13.77 -5.87
C PHE A 184 -7.95 -13.00 -6.50
N LEU A 185 -7.66 -12.04 -7.39
CA LEU A 185 -8.69 -11.29 -8.11
C LEU A 185 -9.53 -12.18 -9.02
N LEU A 186 -8.92 -13.18 -9.66
CA LEU A 186 -9.64 -14.15 -10.49
C LEU A 186 -10.65 -14.98 -9.68
N PHE A 187 -10.37 -15.27 -8.40
CA PHE A 187 -11.34 -15.92 -7.51
C PHE A 187 -12.49 -14.99 -7.10
N VAL A 188 -12.22 -13.70 -6.96
CA VAL A 188 -13.24 -12.71 -6.58
C VAL A 188 -14.17 -12.41 -7.76
N SER A 189 -13.60 -11.96 -8.88
CA SER A 189 -14.38 -11.62 -10.08
C SER A 189 -13.50 -11.50 -11.31
N GLN A 190 -13.93 -12.13 -12.40
CA GLN A 190 -13.27 -12.04 -13.70
C GLN A 190 -13.23 -10.61 -14.25
N THR A 191 -14.31 -9.83 -14.08
CA THR A 191 -14.41 -8.48 -14.63
C THR A 191 -13.38 -7.54 -14.00
N ILE A 192 -13.25 -7.58 -12.67
CA ILE A 192 -12.28 -6.74 -11.94
C ILE A 192 -10.85 -7.19 -12.29
N SER A 193 -10.62 -8.48 -12.49
CA SER A 193 -9.31 -8.99 -12.91
C SER A 193 -8.88 -8.44 -14.27
N TYR A 194 -9.78 -8.40 -15.26
CA TYR A 194 -9.49 -7.78 -16.55
C TYR A 194 -9.19 -6.28 -16.44
N VAL A 195 -9.95 -5.53 -15.63
CA VAL A 195 -9.68 -4.11 -15.37
C VAL A 195 -8.30 -3.92 -14.73
N PHE A 196 -7.92 -4.80 -13.81
CA PHE A 196 -6.61 -4.77 -13.16
C PHE A 196 -5.46 -5.07 -14.15
N ILE A 197 -5.63 -6.05 -15.04
CA ILE A 197 -4.64 -6.34 -16.10
C ILE A 197 -4.45 -5.11 -17.00
N VAL A 198 -5.54 -4.50 -17.47
CA VAL A 198 -5.48 -3.28 -18.29
C VAL A 198 -4.75 -2.16 -17.54
N SER A 199 -5.01 -2.00 -16.24
CA SER A 199 -4.36 -0.99 -15.40
C SER A 199 -2.85 -1.25 -15.26
N ILE A 200 -2.42 -2.49 -15.08
CA ILE A 200 -0.99 -2.87 -15.02
C ILE A 200 -0.30 -2.60 -16.35
N VAL A 201 -0.92 -2.99 -17.48
CA VAL A 201 -0.38 -2.77 -18.82
C VAL A 201 -0.24 -1.27 -19.09
N PHE A 202 -1.24 -0.48 -18.70
CA PHE A 202 -1.19 0.97 -18.80
C PHE A 202 -0.02 1.57 -18.00
N LEU A 203 0.18 1.12 -16.76
CA LEU A 203 1.27 1.63 -15.90
C LEU A 203 2.68 1.23 -16.37
N HIS A 204 2.86 0.03 -16.94
CA HIS A 204 4.19 -0.44 -17.35
C HIS A 204 4.61 0.01 -18.75
N PHE A 205 3.65 0.13 -19.67
CA PHE A 205 3.97 0.39 -21.08
C PHE A 205 3.52 1.78 -21.50
N ILE A 206 2.26 2.11 -21.26
CA ILE A 206 1.66 3.35 -21.79
C ILE A 206 2.21 4.57 -21.05
N CYS A 207 2.22 4.55 -19.72
CA CYS A 207 2.70 5.67 -18.91
C CYS A 207 4.19 6.00 -19.17
N PRO A 208 5.13 5.03 -19.18
CA PRO A 208 6.52 5.33 -19.51
C PRO A 208 6.72 5.79 -20.96
N CYS A 209 6.02 5.20 -21.93
CA CYS A 209 6.10 5.67 -23.33
C CYS A 209 5.60 7.11 -23.46
N TRP A 210 4.46 7.42 -22.83
CA TRP A 210 3.89 8.76 -22.81
C TRP A 210 4.84 9.74 -22.14
N TYR A 211 5.41 9.38 -20.99
CA TYR A 211 6.39 10.19 -20.28
C TYR A 211 7.62 10.49 -21.14
N VAL A 212 8.22 9.47 -21.78
CA VAL A 212 9.38 9.65 -22.67
C VAL A 212 9.03 10.56 -23.85
N GLN A 213 7.83 10.43 -24.41
CA GLN A 213 7.40 11.29 -25.51
C GLN A 213 7.19 12.74 -25.04
N CYS A 214 6.58 12.97 -23.88
CA CYS A 214 6.43 14.29 -23.29
C CYS A 214 7.78 14.94 -22.95
N GLN A 215 8.75 14.14 -22.49
CA GLN A 215 10.10 14.62 -22.19
C GLN A 215 10.80 15.21 -23.42
N ARG A 216 10.47 14.75 -24.64
CA ARG A 216 11.03 15.30 -25.89
C ARG A 216 10.55 16.71 -26.21
N TYR A 217 9.40 17.11 -25.68
CA TYR A 217 8.82 18.45 -25.89
C TYR A 217 9.13 19.41 -24.73
N LYS A 218 9.96 18.99 -23.78
CA LYS A 218 10.36 19.84 -22.67
C LYS A 218 11.45 20.79 -23.16
N ASP A 219 11.11 22.06 -23.32
CA ASP A 219 12.08 23.11 -23.58
C ASP A 219 12.95 23.31 -22.33
N ASN A 220 14.25 23.10 -22.48
CA ASN A 220 15.21 23.44 -21.43
C ASN A 220 15.51 24.93 -21.55
N ILE A 221 15.04 25.72 -20.57
CA ILE A 221 15.38 27.13 -20.47
C ILE A 221 16.78 27.21 -19.87
N TYR A 222 17.76 27.50 -20.71
CA TYR A 222 19.14 27.64 -20.24
C TYR A 222 19.32 28.97 -19.50
N GLY A 223 19.72 28.89 -18.24
CA GLY A 223 20.06 30.06 -17.44
C GLY A 223 21.53 30.47 -17.63
N PRO A 224 21.90 31.74 -17.37
CA PRO A 224 23.30 32.18 -17.42
C PRO A 224 24.21 31.53 -16.37
N TRP A 225 23.66 30.67 -15.51
CA TRP A 225 24.33 29.96 -14.44
C TRP A 225 24.30 28.43 -14.64
N ASP A 226 23.88 27.93 -15.81
CA ASP A 226 23.89 26.49 -16.09
C ASP A 226 25.32 25.95 -16.23
N GLU A 227 25.51 24.72 -15.78
CA GLU A 227 26.82 24.05 -15.80
C GLU A 227 27.33 23.87 -17.24
N ALA A 228 28.61 24.19 -17.46
CA ALA A 228 29.24 24.08 -18.77
C ALA A 228 29.28 22.60 -19.22
N VAL A 229 28.61 22.30 -20.34
CA VAL A 229 28.64 20.97 -20.94
C VAL A 229 29.99 20.76 -21.63
N ILE A 230 30.81 19.85 -21.10
CA ILE A 230 32.10 19.49 -21.71
C ILE A 230 31.81 18.54 -22.88
N THR A 231 31.84 19.05 -24.10
CA THR A 231 31.77 18.22 -25.31
C THR A 231 33.15 17.64 -25.60
N SER A 232 33.31 16.32 -25.42
CA SER A 232 34.48 15.53 -25.84
C SER A 232 34.35 15.04 -27.27
#